data_AF-A0A8J7F563-F1
#
_entry.id   AF-A0A8J7F563-F1
#
_cell.length_a   1.000
_cell.length_b   1.000
_cell.length_c   1.000
_cell.angle_alpha   90.00
_cell.angle_beta   90.00
_cell.angle_gamma   90.00
#
_symmetry.space_group_name_H-M   'P 1'
#
loop_
_entity.id
_entity.type
_entity.pdbx_description
1 polymer ?
#
loop_
_entity_poly.entity_id
_entity_poly.type
_entity_poly.pdbx_seq_one_letter_code
_entity_poly.pdbx_strand_id
1 'polypeptide(L)'
;MKVRKIIKLIEEDGWYLARIKGSHRQYKHAIKSGLVTVSGKLSDDLAPGTLNSILKQAQLKTETSEEIEEIKEEQIKEEEEN
;
A
#
# COMPACT_ATOMS: atom_id res chain seq x y z
N MET A 1 6.96 -4.84 8.33
CA MET A 1 7.39 -3.68 7.51
C MET A 1 7.43 -2.46 8.40
N LYS A 2 8.50 -1.64 8.38
CA LYS A 2 8.59 -0.45 9.23
C LYS A 2 7.75 0.72 8.71
N VAL A 3 7.24 1.56 9.61
CA VAL A 3 6.49 2.80 9.29
C VAL A 3 7.28 3.70 8.34
N ARG A 4 8.59 3.88 8.53
CA ARG A 4 9.42 4.66 7.61
C ARG A 4 9.41 4.15 6.16
N LYS A 5 9.24 2.84 5.97
CA LYS A 5 9.30 2.21 4.64
C LYS A 5 7.98 2.45 3.90
N ILE A 6 6.84 2.31 4.57
CA ILE A 6 5.54 2.58 3.95
C ILE A 6 5.37 4.05 3.59
N ILE A 7 5.89 4.98 4.41
CA ILE A 7 5.83 6.42 4.13
C ILE A 7 6.54 6.74 2.82
N LYS A 8 7.77 6.24 2.66
CA LYS A 8 8.51 6.42 1.41
C LYS A 8 7.76 5.88 0.20
N LEU A 9 7.18 4.68 0.35
CA LEU A 9 6.45 4.03 -0.73
C LEU A 9 5.22 4.84 -1.18
N ILE A 10 4.42 5.36 -0.25
CA ILE A 10 3.28 6.22 -0.63
C ILE A 10 3.73 7.59 -1.15
N GLU A 11 4.84 8.14 -0.65
CA GLU A 11 5.41 9.40 -1.14
C GLU A 11 5.93 9.27 -2.58
N GLU A 12 6.56 8.14 -2.92
CA GLU A 12 6.98 7.78 -4.28
C GLU A 12 5.78 7.63 -5.24
N ASP A 13 4.64 7.14 -4.76
CA ASP A 13 3.37 7.11 -5.50
C ASP A 13 2.72 8.51 -5.67
N GLY A 14 3.27 9.54 -5.03
CA GLY A 14 2.78 10.93 -5.15
C GLY A 14 1.86 11.39 -4.02
N TRP A 15 1.76 10.62 -2.93
CA TRP A 15 1.10 11.08 -1.70
C TRP A 15 1.99 12.06 -0.94
N TYR A 16 1.46 13.23 -0.58
CA TYR A 16 2.18 14.24 0.21
C TYR A 16 1.52 14.43 1.57
N LEU A 17 2.34 14.80 2.55
CA LEU A 17 1.88 15.03 3.92
C LEU A 17 1.00 16.28 3.97
N ALA A 18 -0.28 16.11 4.32
CA ALA A 18 -1.24 17.21 4.40
C ALA A 18 -1.36 17.78 5.82
N ARG A 19 -1.33 16.93 6.85
CA ARG A 19 -1.37 17.37 8.25
C ARG A 19 -0.79 16.31 9.19
N ILE A 20 -0.40 16.75 10.38
CA ILE A 20 -0.02 15.88 11.48
C ILE A 20 -0.88 16.25 12.69
N LYS A 21 -1.45 15.25 13.36
CA LYS A 21 -2.12 15.43 14.66
C LYS A 21 -1.61 14.37 15.64
N GLY A 22 -0.77 14.80 16.58
CA GLY A 22 -0.08 13.89 17.49
C GLY A 22 0.81 12.91 16.72
N SER A 23 0.64 11.62 16.97
CA SER A 23 1.38 10.55 16.28
C SER A 23 0.79 10.12 14.93
N HIS A 24 -0.28 10.78 14.46
CA HIS A 24 -0.94 10.46 13.19
C HIS A 24 -0.51 11.41 12.09
N ARG A 25 0.01 10.85 11.01
CA ARG A 25 0.33 11.53 9.75
C ARG A 25 -0.79 11.27 8.74
N GLN A 26 -1.22 12.31 8.07
CA GLN A 26 -2.37 12.33 7.17
C GLN A 26 -1.87 12.78 5.81
N TYR A 27 -1.92 11.89 4.81
CA TYR A 27 -1.42 12.13 3.47
C TYR A 27 -2.56 12.32 2.48
N LYS A 28 -2.33 13.19 1.50
CA LYS A 28 -3.23 13.44 0.36
C LYS A 28 -2.49 13.17 -0.94
N HIS A 29 -3.23 12.84 -1.97
CA HIS A 29 -2.71 12.72 -3.31
C HIS A 29 -3.33 13.83 -4.18
N ALA A 30 -2.61 14.33 -5.18
CA ALA A 30 -3.11 15.40 -6.05
C ALA A 30 -4.26 14.93 -6.96
N ILE A 31 -4.14 13.70 -7.49
CA ILE A 31 -5.08 13.08 -8.43
C ILE A 31 -6.01 12.05 -7.74
N LYS A 32 -5.44 11.04 -7.04
CA LYS A 32 -6.20 10.00 -6.36
C LYS A 32 -7.05 10.56 -5.21
N SER A 33 -8.31 10.12 -5.14
CA SER A 33 -9.23 10.50 -4.08
C SER A 33 -8.95 9.73 -2.79
N GLY A 34 -9.16 10.40 -1.65
CA GLY A 34 -9.06 9.79 -0.34
C GLY A 34 -7.94 10.39 0.50
N LEU A 35 -7.70 9.77 1.64
CA LEU A 35 -6.73 10.24 2.61
C LEU A 35 -6.08 9.03 3.29
N VAL A 36 -4.76 8.94 3.20
CA VAL A 36 -4.00 7.86 3.83
C VAL A 36 -3.58 8.27 5.23
N THR A 37 -3.91 7.44 6.22
CA THR A 37 -3.54 7.66 7.60
C THR A 37 -2.42 6.71 8.00
N VAL A 38 -1.27 7.26 8.39
CA VAL A 38 -0.15 6.49 8.95
C VAL A 38 0.07 6.92 10.40
N SER A 39 -0.10 6.00 11.34
CA SER A 39 0.13 6.21 12.76
C SER A 39 1.44 5.59 13.23
N GLY A 40 2.01 6.14 14.30
CA GLY A 40 3.18 5.56 14.98
C GLY A 40 4.51 6.24 14.67
N LYS A 41 5.55 5.80 15.37
CA LYS A 41 6.91 6.30 15.19
C LYS A 41 7.52 5.69 13.94
N LEU A 42 8.50 6.37 13.35
CA LEU A 42 9.17 5.92 12.11
C LEU A 42 9.88 4.57 12.28
N SER A 43 10.31 4.25 13.50
CA SER A 43 10.97 3.01 13.89
C SER A 43 10.04 1.82 14.05
N ASP A 44 8.74 2.07 14.23
CA ASP A 44 7.78 1.04 14.60
C ASP A 44 7.49 0.09 13.43
N ASP A 45 7.19 -1.16 13.77
CA ASP A 45 6.75 -2.17 12.81
C ASP A 45 5.23 -2.15 12.67
N LEU A 46 4.77 -2.17 11.42
CA LEU A 46 3.35 -2.24 11.09
C LEU A 46 2.87 -3.69 11.17
N ALA A 47 1.79 -3.89 11.93
CA ALA A 47 1.03 -5.13 11.87
C ALA A 47 0.47 -5.35 10.45
N PRO A 48 0.34 -6.59 9.97
CA PRO A 48 -0.13 -6.89 8.62
C PRO A 48 -1.47 -6.24 8.27
N GLY A 49 -2.42 -6.20 9.22
CA GLY A 49 -3.72 -5.53 9.03
C GLY A 49 -3.61 -4.02 8.81
N THR A 50 -2.71 -3.35 9.55
CA THR A 50 -2.46 -1.91 9.40
C THR A 50 -1.79 -1.63 8.07
N LEU A 51 -0.80 -2.44 7.68
CA LEU A 51 -0.16 -2.32 6.37
C LEU A 51 -1.18 -2.44 5.23
N ASN A 52 -2.01 -3.48 5.26
CA ASN A 52 -3.04 -3.70 4.24
C ASN A 52 -4.07 -2.56 4.22
N SER A 53 -4.45 -2.03 5.37
CA SER A 53 -5.34 -0.87 5.45
C SER A 53 -4.72 0.37 4.80
N ILE A 54 -3.44 0.65 5.06
CA ILE A 54 -2.71 1.76 4.46
C ILE A 54 -2.62 1.60 2.94
N LEU A 55 -2.24 0.41 2.45
CA LEU A 55 -2.12 0.13 1.01
C LEU A 55 -3.46 0.28 0.29
N LYS A 56 -4.55 -0.24 0.89
CA LYS A 56 -5.91 -0.05 0.37
C LYS A 56 -6.31 1.43 0.31
N GLN A 57 -6.03 2.20 1.36
CA GLN A 57 -6.29 3.65 1.36
C GLN A 57 -5.46 4.39 0.31
N ALA A 58 -4.21 3.95 0.10
CA ALA A 58 -3.30 4.50 -0.89
C ALA A 58 -3.63 4.04 -2.32
N GLN A 59 -4.59 3.12 -2.48
CA GLN A 59 -4.95 2.47 -3.74
C GLN A 59 -3.73 1.81 -4.40
N LEU A 60 -2.85 1.25 -3.58
CA LEU A 60 -1.67 0.52 -4.00
C LEU A 60 -1.98 -0.97 -3.92
N LYS A 61 -1.81 -1.68 -5.03
CA LYS A 61 -1.91 -3.13 -5.04
C LYS A 61 -0.70 -3.70 -4.32
N THR A 62 -0.93 -4.68 -3.45
CA THR A 62 0.16 -5.54 -2.96
C THR A 62 0.65 -6.35 -4.15
N GLU A 63 1.95 -6.37 -4.42
CA GLU A 63 2.60 -7.17 -5.50
C GLU A 63 2.07 -8.62 -5.57
N THR A 64 1.62 -9.16 -4.43
CA THR A 64 0.94 -10.45 -4.29
C THR A 64 -0.28 -10.64 -5.21
N SER A 65 -1.03 -9.59 -5.55
CA SER A 65 -2.16 -9.73 -6.48
C SER A 65 -1.73 -9.83 -7.94
N GLU A 66 -0.61 -9.21 -8.33
CA GLU A 66 -0.11 -9.27 -9.70
C GLU A 66 0.58 -10.61 -9.96
N GLU A 67 1.39 -11.09 -9.01
CA GLU A 67 1.99 -12.45 -9.07
C GLU A 67 0.90 -13.55 -9.07
N ILE A 68 -0.18 -13.39 -8.30
CA ILE A 68 -1.28 -14.38 -8.29
C ILE A 68 -2.11 -14.31 -9.58
N GLU A 69 -2.31 -13.12 -10.17
CA GLU A 69 -2.99 -13.00 -11.47
C GLU A 69 -2.14 -13.63 -12.58
N GLU A 70 -0.84 -13.39 -12.61
CA GLU A 70 0.10 -13.95 -13.60
C GLU A 70 0.18 -15.47 -13.49
N ILE A 71 0.32 -16.02 -12.28
CA ILE A 71 0.31 -17.48 -12.04
C ILE A 71 -1.03 -18.11 -12.46
N LYS A 72 -2.16 -17.44 -12.19
CA LYS A 72 -3.48 -17.94 -12.62
C LYS A 72 -3.62 -17.95 -14.14
N GLU A 73 -3.14 -16.92 -14.83
CA GLU A 73 -3.17 -16.86 -16.29
C GLU A 73 -2.28 -17.93 -16.92
N GLU A 74 -1.11 -18.24 -16.34
CA GLU A 74 -0.25 -19.34 -16.78
C GLU A 74 -0.92 -20.71 -16.58
N GLN A 75 -1.54 -20.96 -15.41
CA GLN A 75 -2.23 -22.22 -15.13
C GLN A 75 -3.44 -22.47 -16.05
N ILE A 76 -4.20 -21.43 -16.39
CA ILE A 76 -5.35 -21.55 -17.31
C ILE A 76 -4.90 -21.93 -18.72
N LYS A 77 -3.77 -21.37 -19.21
CA LYS A 77 -3.23 -21.71 -20.53
C LYS A 77 -2.76 -23.16 -20.61
N GLU A 78 -2.17 -23.69 -19.54
CA GLU A 78 -1.66 -25.06 -19.48
C GLU A 78 -2.79 -26.12 -19.40
N GLU A 79 -3.96 -25.76 -18.86
CA GLU A 79 -5.17 -26.60 -18.87
C GLU A 79 -5.90 -26.60 -20.22
N GLU A 80 -5.84 -25.51 -21.01
CA GLU A 80 -6.48 -25.45 -22.34
C GLU A 80 -5.68 -26.15 -23.45
N GLU A 81 -4.37 -26.40 -23.25
CA GLU A 81 -3.49 -27.11 -24.19
C GLU A 81 -3.42 -28.64 -24.00
N ASN A 82 -4.07 -29.19 -22.97
CA ASN A 82 -4.16 -30.65 -22.68
C ASN A 82 -5.55 -31.23 -22.98
#